data_AF-A0AA41QDM4-F1
#
_entry.id   AF-A0AA41QDM4-F1
#
_cell.length_a   1.000
_cell.length_b   1.000
_cell.length_c   1.000
_cell.angle_alpha   90.00
_cell.angle_beta   90.00
_cell.angle_gamma   90.00
#
_symmetry.space_group_name_H-M   'P 1'
#
loop_
_entity.id
_entity.type
_entity.pdbx_description
1 polymer ?
#
loop_
_entity_poly.entity_id
_entity_poly.type
_entity_poly.pdbx_seq_one_letter_code
_entity_poly.pdbx_strand_id
1 'polypeptide(L)' 'MTGPQLFALCWGVLAVASGLGFAVFAEQHADLQVRLQRLLRTPAPSSHRFIFVFTRVFGVGFAVIGVVVFIAALTGKLI' A
#
# COMPACT_ATOMS: atom_id res chain seq x y z
N MET A 1 11.49 26.92 -0.65
CA MET A 1 10.41 25.93 -0.42
C MET A 1 9.40 26.57 0.50
N THR A 2 8.12 26.63 0.10
CA THR A 2 7.05 27.23 0.91
C THR A 2 6.47 26.21 1.90
N GLY A 3 5.85 26.66 3.00
CA GLY A 3 5.23 25.79 4.00
C GLY A 3 4.32 24.67 3.45
N PRO A 4 3.47 24.94 2.43
CA PRO A 4 2.64 23.93 1.77
C PRO A 4 3.43 22.84 1.03
N GLN A 5 4.58 23.19 0.44
CA GLN A 5 5.43 22.22 -0.27
C GLN A 5 6.06 21.22 0.71
N LEU A 6 6.55 21.70 1.86
CA LEU A 6 7.08 20.83 2.91
C LEU A 6 6.00 19.91 3.48
N PHE A 7 4.79 20.43 3.70
CA PHE A 7 3.66 19.62 4.14
C PHE A 7 3.32 18.50 3.15
N ALA A 8 3.25 18.83 1.85
CA ALA A 8 2.97 17.85 0.80
C ALA A 8 4.09 16.82 0.61
N LEU A 9 5.36 17.19 0.81
CA LEU A 9 6.47 16.25 0.79
C LEU A 9 6.38 15.25 1.95
N CYS A 10 6.14 15.74 3.17
CA CYS A 10 5.97 14.88 4.34
C CYS A 10 4.77 13.93 4.18
N TRP A 11 3.65 14.44 3.67
CA TRP A 11 2.47 13.61 3.39
C TRP A 11 2.67 12.63 2.26
N GLY A 12 3.39 13.02 1.20
CA GLY A 12 3.75 12.13 0.09
C GLY A 12 4.59 10.95 0.58
N VAL A 13 5.60 11.20 1.42
CA VAL A 13 6.43 10.15 2.02
C VAL A 13 5.60 9.23 2.94
N LEU A 14 4.72 9.78 3.77
CA LEU A 14 3.83 8.99 4.62
C LEU A 14 2.86 8.12 3.81
N ALA A 15 2.33 8.65 2.70
CA ALA A 15 1.46 7.89 1.79
C ALA A 15 2.22 6.74 1.09
N VAL A 16 3.47 6.97 0.70
CA VAL A 16 4.32 5.90 0.14
C VAL A 16 4.64 4.84 1.19
N ALA A 17 5.04 5.25 2.40
CA ALA A 17 5.38 4.33 3.48
C ALA A 17 4.18 3.47 3.92
N SER A 18 3.01 4.08 4.04
CA SER A 18 1.77 3.36 4.36
C SER A 18 1.33 2.43 3.23
N GLY A 19 1.37 2.89 1.96
CA GLY A 19 1.05 2.05 0.80
C GLY A 19 1.95 0.82 0.67
N LEU A 20 3.27 1.00 0.88
CA LEU A 20 4.22 -0.11 0.96
C LEU A 20 3.94 -1.04 2.13
N GLY A 21 3.62 -0.49 3.31
CA GLY A 21 3.23 -1.26 4.49
C GLY A 21 2.03 -2.16 4.21
N PHE A 22 0.99 -1.63 3.56
CA PHE A 22 -0.18 -2.42 3.16
C PHE A 22 0.14 -3.50 2.11
N ALA A 23 1.03 -3.20 1.16
CA ALA A 23 1.46 -4.18 0.17
C ALA A 23 2.25 -5.36 0.79
N VAL A 24 3.18 -5.07 1.72
CA VAL A 24 3.96 -6.09 2.44
C VAL A 24 3.07 -6.88 3.42
N PHE A 25 2.16 -6.19 4.11
CA PHE A 25 1.22 -6.83 5.02
C PHE A 25 0.31 -7.84 4.29
N ALA A 26 -0.11 -7.53 3.07
CA ALA A 26 -0.86 -8.46 2.22
C ALA A 26 -0.07 -9.73 1.88
N GLU A 27 1.24 -9.62 1.63
CA GLU A 27 2.11 -10.77 1.36
C GLU A 27 2.35 -11.62 2.61
N GLN A 28 2.62 -11.00 3.75
CA GLN A 28 2.83 -11.71 5.02
C GLN A 28 1.58 -12.50 5.44
N HIS A 29 0.38 -11.92 5.27
CA HIS A 29 -0.86 -12.64 5.53
C HIS A 29 -1.08 -13.82 4.59
N ALA A 30 -0.71 -13.68 3.31
CA ALA A 30 -0.84 -14.75 2.33
C ALA A 30 0.06 -15.95 2.66
N ASP A 31 1.31 -15.71 3.02
CA ASP A 31 2.27 -16.77 3.38
C ASP A 31 1.84 -17.52 4.64
N LEU A 32 1.39 -16.79 5.66
CA LEU A 32 0.94 -17.38 6.92
C LEU A 32 -0.33 -18.21 6.70
N GLN A 33 -1.24 -17.77 5.81
CA GLN A 33 -2.42 -18.53 5.42
C GLN A 33 -2.10 -19.77 4.59
N VAL A 34 -1.18 -19.70 3.64
CA VAL A 34 -0.76 -20.88 2.85
C VAL A 34 -0.14 -21.94 3.76
N ARG A 35 0.64 -21.52 4.76
CA ARG A 35 1.17 -22.42 5.79
C ARG A 35 0.06 -23.05 6.62
N LEU A 36 -0.90 -22.26 7.12
CA LEU A 36 -2.05 -22.76 7.88
C LEU A 36 -2.93 -23.72 7.06
N GLN A 37 -3.19 -23.42 5.78
CA GLN A 37 -3.98 -24.26 4.88
C GLN A 37 -3.31 -25.62 4.62
N ARG A 38 -1.99 -25.63 4.38
CA ARG A 38 -1.23 -26.89 4.27
C ARG A 38 -1.30 -27.70 5.55
N LEU A 39 -1.32 -27.04 6.69
CA LEU A 39 -1.37 -27.67 8.01
C LEU A 39 -2.78 -28.24 8.32
N LEU A 40 -3.85 -27.57 7.88
CA LEU A 40 -5.24 -27.94 8.16
C LEU A 40 -5.92 -28.79 7.06
N ARG A 41 -5.30 -28.98 5.87
CA ARG A 41 -5.87 -29.71 4.71
C ARG A 41 -7.29 -29.26 4.30
N THR A 42 -7.66 -28.01 4.58
CA THR A 42 -8.98 -27.47 4.26
C THR A 42 -8.99 -26.72 2.91
N PRO A 43 -10.06 -26.85 2.10
CA PRO A 43 -10.20 -26.10 0.86
C PRO A 43 -10.37 -24.60 1.16
N ALA A 44 -9.65 -23.75 0.42
CA ALA A 44 -9.60 -22.32 0.65
C ALA A 44 -10.97 -21.63 0.39
N PRO A 45 -11.45 -20.75 1.29
CA PRO A 45 -12.63 -19.95 1.01
C PRO A 45 -12.32 -18.89 -0.06
N SER A 46 -13.08 -18.89 -1.15
CA SER A 46 -12.91 -17.99 -2.31
C SER A 46 -12.91 -16.49 -1.96
N SER A 47 -13.63 -16.09 -0.91
CA SER A 47 -13.71 -14.69 -0.45
C SER A 47 -12.38 -14.12 0.04
N HIS A 48 -11.41 -14.93 0.47
CA HIS A 48 -10.13 -14.42 0.98
C HIS A 48 -9.17 -13.96 -0.12
N ARG A 49 -9.25 -14.56 -1.31
CA ARG A 49 -8.52 -14.04 -2.48
C ARG A 49 -8.95 -12.62 -2.82
N PHE A 50 -10.23 -12.30 -2.62
CA PHE A 50 -10.77 -10.98 -2.92
C PHE A 50 -10.21 -9.91 -1.97
N ILE A 51 -10.15 -10.21 -0.66
CA ILE A 51 -9.56 -9.32 0.34
C ILE A 51 -8.08 -9.08 0.03
N PHE A 52 -7.32 -10.13 -0.30
CA PHE A 52 -5.91 -9.99 -0.67
C PHE A 52 -5.69 -9.08 -1.89
N VAL A 53 -6.40 -9.37 -2.99
CA VAL A 53 -6.28 -8.56 -4.22
C VAL A 53 -6.68 -7.12 -3.92
N PHE A 54 -7.75 -6.91 -3.15
CA PHE A 54 -8.19 -5.59 -2.76
C PHE A 54 -7.13 -4.84 -1.94
N THR A 55 -6.58 -5.44 -0.88
CA THR A 55 -5.56 -4.81 -0.02
C THR A 55 -4.29 -4.50 -0.78
N ARG A 56 -3.86 -5.39 -1.69
CA ARG A 56 -2.65 -5.16 -2.50
C ARG A 56 -2.86 -4.05 -3.53
N VAL A 57 -4.01 -4.04 -4.21
CA VAL A 57 -4.36 -2.99 -5.18
C VAL A 57 -4.49 -1.63 -4.48
N PHE A 58 -5.13 -1.59 -3.30
CA PHE A 58 -5.21 -0.37 -2.50
C PHE A 58 -3.83 0.11 -2.03
N GLY A 59 -2.98 -0.78 -1.51
CA GLY A 59 -1.64 -0.43 -1.04
C GLY A 59 -0.76 0.13 -2.16
N VAL A 60 -0.74 -0.54 -3.33
CA VAL A 60 -0.01 -0.07 -4.51
C VAL A 60 -0.58 1.25 -5.02
N GLY A 61 -1.91 1.38 -5.10
CA GLY A 61 -2.56 2.62 -5.53
C GLY A 61 -2.22 3.80 -4.61
N PHE A 62 -2.24 3.58 -3.29
CA PHE A 62 -1.89 4.60 -2.31
C PHE A 62 -0.42 5.01 -2.41
N ALA A 63 0.49 4.05 -2.65
CA ALA A 63 1.90 4.34 -2.87
C ALA A 63 2.12 5.17 -4.14
N VAL A 64 1.44 4.83 -5.25
CA VAL A 64 1.53 5.60 -6.50
C VAL A 64 1.03 7.03 -6.31
N ILE A 65 -0.11 7.22 -5.65
CA ILE A 65 -0.63 8.56 -5.34
C ILE A 65 0.38 9.34 -4.49
N GLY A 66 0.97 8.71 -3.47
CA GLY A 66 2.01 9.32 -2.64
C GLY A 66 3.23 9.78 -3.44
N VAL A 67 3.72 8.96 -4.38
CA VAL A 67 4.83 9.32 -5.28
C VAL A 67 4.46 10.49 -6.18
N VAL A 68 3.25 10.50 -6.76
CA VAL A 68 2.79 11.59 -7.63
C VAL A 68 2.72 12.91 -6.87
N VAL A 69 2.14 12.91 -5.66
CA VAL A 69 2.07 14.09 -4.79
C VAL A 69 3.47 14.57 -4.39
N PHE A 70 4.37 13.65 -4.06
CA PHE A 70 5.75 13.97 -3.72
C PHE A 70 6.50 14.63 -4.89
N ILE A 71 6.38 14.09 -6.10
CA ILE A 71 7.00 14.65 -7.31
C ILE A 71 6.38 16.01 -7.68
N ALA A 72 5.06 16.15 -7.56
CA ALA A 72 4.37 17.42 -7.82
C ALA A 72 4.78 18.51 -6.81
N ALA A 73 5.01 18.13 -5.55
CA ALA A 73 5.54 19.03 -4.51
C ALA A 73 7.00 19.42 -4.79
N LEU A 74 7.85 18.49 -5.24
CA LEU A 74 9.24 18.74 -5.64
C LEU A 74 9.35 19.69 -6.84
N THR A 75 8.50 19.51 -7.85
CA THR A 75 8.50 20.33 -9.08
C THR A 75 7.81 21.68 -8.89
N GLY A 76 7.25 21.96 -7.71
CA GLY A 76 6.52 23.20 -7.44
C GLY A 76 5.22 23.33 -8.23
N LYS A 77 4.75 22.25 -8.86
CA LYS A 77 3.47 22.21 -9.61
C LYS A 77 2.26 21.96 -8.70
N LEU A 78 2.50 21.73 -7.40
CA LEU A 78 1.49 21.85 -6.36
C LEU A 78 1.22 23.35 -6.16
N ILE A 79 0.32 23.90 -6.96
CA ILE A 79 -0.22 25.27 -6.84
C ILE A 79 -1.50 25.19 -6.01
#